data_AF-A0A8T3X032-F1
#
_entry.id   AF-A0A8T3X032-F1
#
_cell.length_a   1.000
_cell.length_b   1.000
_cell.length_c   1.000
_cell.angle_alpha   90.00
_cell.angle_beta   90.00
_cell.angle_gamma   90.00
#
_symmetry.space_group_name_H-M   'P 1'
#
loop_
_entity.id
_entity.type
_entity.pdbx_description
1 polymer ?
#
loop_
_entity_poly.entity_id
_entity_poly.type
_entity_poly.pdbx_seq_one_letter_code
_entity_poly.pdbx_strand_id
1 'polypeptide(L)'
;MPEEKIYTIPIRAEKKTRVKRSAHAVRIVRAFLKKHSKADEIKLGRKLNEAVWSRGAKKPPSSVRVKAVKDAGVVRAELLGFDYEEFRAKPKEEKKGMKERLMERLGPKAQQKQELEEKIEGKAEEKNE
;
A
#
# COMPACT_ATOMS: atom_id res chain seq x y z
N MET A 1 0.53 31.45 3.37
CA MET A 1 1.88 30.83 3.29
C MET A 1 1.85 29.52 4.07
N PRO A 2 2.48 28.46 3.56
CA PRO A 2 2.56 27.20 4.29
C PRO A 2 3.36 27.42 5.58
N GLU A 3 2.77 27.05 6.72
CA GLU A 3 3.48 27.10 8.00
C GLU A 3 4.29 25.82 8.16
N GLU A 4 5.62 25.96 8.21
CA GLU A 4 6.52 24.85 8.52
C GLU A 4 6.89 24.85 10.00
N LYS A 5 6.71 23.71 10.67
CA LYS A 5 7.12 23.51 12.06
C LYS A 5 7.83 22.17 12.22
N ILE A 6 8.89 22.17 13.01
CA ILE A 6 9.61 20.95 13.37
C ILE A 6 9.16 20.53 14.77
N TYR A 7 8.67 19.30 14.89
CA TYR A 7 8.24 18.73 16.16
C TYR A 7 9.10 17.54 16.55
N THR A 8 9.41 17.44 17.84
CA THR A 8 9.91 16.20 18.44
C THR A 8 8.75 15.52 19.16
N ILE A 9 8.26 14.42 18.59
CA ILE A 9 7.06 13.73 19.08
C ILE A 9 7.48 12.56 19.98
N PRO A 10 7.12 12.59 21.28
CA PRO A 10 7.35 11.45 22.16
C PRO A 10 6.33 10.33 21.91
N ILE A 11 6.80 9.11 21.68
CA ILE A 11 5.99 7.93 21.39
C ILE A 11 5.86 7.07 22.65
N ARG A 12 4.88 7.42 23.49
CA ARG A 12 4.56 6.66 24.72
C ARG A 12 3.65 5.47 24.40
N ALA A 13 4.13 4.52 23.60
CA ALA A 13 3.35 3.37 23.13
C ALA A 13 3.27 2.19 24.12
N GLU A 14 3.92 2.29 25.28
CA GLU A 14 4.03 1.23 26.29
C GLU A 14 2.68 0.74 26.82
N LYS A 15 1.67 1.61 26.81
CA LYS A 15 0.28 1.31 27.23
C LYS A 15 -0.38 0.19 26.43
N LYS A 16 0.16 -0.20 25.26
CA LYS A 16 -0.38 -1.28 24.44
C LYS A 16 0.49 -2.53 24.50
N THR A 17 -0.14 -3.68 24.24
CA THR A 17 0.54 -4.97 24.10
C THR A 17 1.66 -4.87 23.08
N ARG A 18 2.77 -5.60 23.30
CA ARG A 18 4.00 -5.47 22.52
C ARG A 18 3.72 -5.45 21.02
N VAL A 19 2.96 -6.41 20.51
CA VAL A 19 2.66 -6.56 19.07
C VAL A 19 1.91 -5.36 18.47
N LYS A 20 1.14 -4.62 19.27
CA LYS A 20 0.34 -3.48 18.80
C LYS A 20 1.03 -2.12 19.00
N ARG A 21 2.27 -2.08 19.50
CA ARG A 21 2.94 -0.83 19.89
C ARG A 21 3.25 0.07 18.69
N SER A 22 3.81 -0.44 17.61
CA SER A 22 4.14 0.39 16.44
C SER A 22 2.88 0.92 15.74
N ALA A 23 1.82 0.11 15.65
CA ALA A 23 0.52 0.57 15.15
C ALA A 23 -0.09 1.68 16.06
N HIS A 24 0.11 1.58 17.37
CA HIS A 24 -0.31 2.62 18.31
C HIS A 24 0.58 3.86 18.24
N ALA A 25 1.88 3.70 17.98
CA ALA A 25 2.81 4.80 17.80
C ALA A 25 2.41 5.73 16.64
N VAL A 26 2.01 5.16 15.50
CA VAL A 26 1.48 5.93 14.36
C VAL A 26 0.23 6.73 14.76
N ARG A 27 -0.67 6.15 15.57
CA ARG A 27 -1.84 6.87 16.11
C ARG A 27 -1.43 8.02 17.05
N ILE A 28 -0.44 7.82 17.90
CA ILE A 28 0.08 8.88 18.79
C ILE A 28 0.62 10.04 17.95
N VAL A 29 1.42 9.75 16.92
CA VAL A 29 1.97 10.78 16.02
C VAL A 29 0.84 11.58 15.37
N ARG A 30 -0.17 10.90 14.83
CA ARG A 30 -1.35 11.56 14.24
C ARG A 30 -2.10 12.41 15.26
N ALA A 31 -2.34 11.90 16.47
CA ALA A 31 -3.04 12.65 17.52
C ALA A 31 -2.25 13.88 17.98
N PHE A 32 -0.93 13.75 18.10
CA PHE A 32 -0.03 14.84 18.46
C PHE A 32 -0.10 15.98 17.43
N LEU A 33 0.02 15.64 16.15
CA LEU A 33 -0.07 16.62 15.06
C LEU A 33 -1.45 17.28 14.98
N LYS A 34 -2.53 16.51 15.21
CA LYS A 34 -3.89 17.05 15.24
C LYS A 34 -4.05 18.14 16.31
N LYS A 35 -3.55 17.86 17.52
CA LYS A 35 -3.65 18.76 18.66
C LYS A 35 -2.81 20.03 18.48
N HIS A 36 -1.57 19.91 18.00
CA HIS A 36 -0.62 21.03 17.97
C HIS A 36 -0.71 21.86 16.68
N SER A 37 -1.06 21.26 15.55
CA SER A 37 -1.19 21.97 14.27
C SER A 37 -2.60 22.50 14.02
N LYS A 38 -3.60 22.10 14.83
CA LYS A 38 -5.03 22.44 14.67
C LYS A 38 -5.48 22.23 13.22
N ALA A 39 -5.36 20.98 12.77
CA ALA A 39 -5.65 20.56 11.41
C ALA A 39 -6.70 19.45 11.40
N ASP A 40 -7.55 19.44 10.37
CA ASP A 40 -8.63 18.47 10.25
C ASP A 40 -8.11 17.15 9.67
N GLU A 41 -7.27 17.26 8.65
CA GLU A 41 -6.68 16.12 7.95
C GLU A 41 -5.16 16.08 8.11
N ILE A 42 -4.63 14.87 8.34
CA ILE A 42 -3.21 14.62 8.52
C ILE A 42 -2.77 13.54 7.56
N LYS A 43 -1.82 13.88 6.71
CA LYS A 43 -1.18 12.97 5.76
C LYS A 43 0.23 12.68 6.26
N LEU A 44 0.45 11.42 6.63
CA LEU A 44 1.74 10.93 7.11
C LEU A 44 2.54 10.41 5.92
N GLY A 45 3.77 10.85 5.87
CA GLY A 45 4.76 10.45 4.91
C GLY A 45 5.20 8.99 5.02
N ARG A 46 5.76 8.46 3.93
CA ARG A 46 6.23 7.07 3.88
C ARG A 46 7.43 6.86 4.80
N LYS A 47 8.43 7.76 4.75
CA LYS A 47 9.66 7.64 5.54
C LYS A 47 9.40 7.75 7.03
N LEU A 48 8.46 8.62 7.41
CA LEU A 48 7.98 8.70 8.78
C LEU A 48 7.37 7.37 9.25
N ASN A 49 6.52 6.74 8.43
CA ASN A 49 5.95 5.44 8.79
C ASN A 49 7.03 4.35 8.86
N GLU A 50 7.91 4.25 7.87
CA GLU A 50 9.05 3.31 7.86
C GLU A 50 9.92 3.46 9.12
N ALA A 51 10.22 4.69 9.54
CA ALA A 51 11.01 4.95 10.74
C ALA A 51 10.34 4.42 12.02
N VAL A 52 9.01 4.58 12.14
CA VAL A 52 8.25 4.02 13.27
C VAL A 52 8.27 2.49 13.26
N TRP A 53 8.25 1.87 12.08
CA TRP A 53 8.25 0.41 11.92
C TRP A 53 9.65 -0.22 11.79
N SER A 54 10.73 0.57 11.78
CA SER A 54 12.13 0.13 11.58
C SER A 54 12.59 -1.01 12.50
N ARG A 55 12.13 -1.01 13.75
CA ARG A 55 12.46 -2.03 14.78
C ARG A 55 11.35 -3.08 14.95
N GLY A 56 10.44 -3.18 13.97
CA GLY A 56 9.28 -4.07 13.96
C GLY A 56 8.12 -3.59 14.85
N ALA A 57 7.10 -4.45 15.00
CA ALA A 57 5.85 -4.11 15.67
C ALA A 57 5.98 -3.90 17.20
N LYS A 58 7.02 -4.50 17.80
CA LYS A 58 7.18 -4.65 19.25
C LYS A 58 7.92 -3.49 19.95
N LYS A 59 8.78 -2.78 19.23
CA LYS A 59 9.74 -1.83 19.79
C LYS A 59 9.81 -0.54 18.94
N PRO A 60 8.71 0.24 18.83
CA PRO A 60 8.79 1.53 18.13
C PRO A 60 9.85 2.44 18.77
N PRO A 61 10.42 3.40 18.02
CA PRO A 61 11.32 4.41 18.57
C PRO A 61 10.64 5.22 19.69
N SER A 62 11.41 5.70 20.67
CA SER A 62 10.91 6.46 21.83
C SER A 62 10.45 7.87 21.47
N SER A 63 11.10 8.50 20.48
CA SER A 63 10.76 9.80 19.94
C SER A 63 11.06 9.86 18.45
N VAL A 64 10.27 10.64 17.71
CA VAL A 64 10.51 10.88 16.29
C VAL A 64 10.47 12.38 16.02
N ARG A 65 11.46 12.87 15.28
CA ARG A 65 11.51 14.26 14.80
C ARG A 65 10.83 14.35 13.45
N VAL A 66 9.85 15.24 13.33
CA VAL A 66 8.95 15.33 12.18
C VAL A 66 8.94 16.77 11.69
N LYS A 67 9.07 16.94 10.38
CA LYS A 67 8.77 18.21 9.69
C LYS A 67 7.29 18.19 9.32
N ALA A 68 6.52 19.14 9.85
CA ALA A 68 5.10 19.30 9.56
C ALA A 68 4.90 20.58 8.74
N VAL A 69 4.30 20.43 7.56
CA VAL A 69 3.93 21.53 6.68
C VAL A 69 2.41 21.62 6.68
N LYS A 70 1.87 22.76 7.14
CA LYS A 70 0.43 23.03 7.15
C LYS A 70 0.07 23.84 5.92
N ASP A 71 -0.88 23.32 5.15
CA ASP A 71 -1.46 23.99 3.99
C ASP A 71 -2.98 23.84 3.99
N ALA A 72 -3.71 24.95 3.96
CA ALA A 72 -5.18 25.02 3.89
C ALA A 72 -5.95 24.05 4.83
N GLY A 73 -5.44 23.79 6.04
CA GLY A 73 -6.08 22.89 7.02
C GLY A 73 -5.65 21.42 6.94
N VAL A 74 -4.83 21.06 5.94
CA VAL A 74 -4.18 19.75 5.80
C VAL A 74 -2.74 19.84 6.28
N VAL A 75 -2.31 18.87 7.10
CA VAL A 75 -0.92 18.78 7.54
C VAL A 75 -0.24 17.60 6.86
N ARG A 76 0.81 17.90 6.11
CA ARG A 76 1.72 16.91 5.53
C ARG A 76 2.92 16.77 6.48
N ALA A 77 3.15 15.57 6.96
CA ALA A 77 4.16 15.30 7.98
C ALA A 77 5.14 14.23 7.51
N GLU A 78 6.43 14.56 7.49
CA GLU A 78 7.51 13.66 7.07
C GLU A 78 8.62 13.60 8.12
N LEU A 79 9.44 12.56 8.06
CA LEU A 79 10.63 12.44 8.91
C LEU A 79 11.59 13.61 8.65
N LEU A 80 12.17 14.16 9.71
CA LEU A 80 13.14 15.25 9.58
C LEU A 80 14.29 14.86 8.65
N GLY A 81 14.56 15.70 7.64
CA GLY A 81 15.60 15.47 6.62
C GLY A 81 15.09 14.78 5.35
N PHE A 82 13.81 14.43 5.28
CA PHE A 82 13.17 13.92 4.07
C PHE A 82 12.02 14.83 3.64
N ASP A 83 11.84 14.93 2.33
CA ASP A 83 10.71 15.65 1.74
C ASP A 83 9.49 14.75 1.59
N TYR A 84 8.31 15.36 1.65
CA TYR A 84 7.05 14.63 1.55
C TYR A 84 6.81 14.16 0.12
N GLU A 85 6.96 12.86 -0.12
CA GLU A 85 6.60 12.22 -1.39
C GLU A 85 5.09 11.91 -1.40
N GLU A 86 4.36 12.50 -2.34
CA GLU A 86 2.96 12.15 -2.54
C GLU A 86 2.84 10.70 -3.04
N PHE A 87 2.12 9.87 -2.29
CA PHE A 87 1.83 8.50 -2.68
C PHE A 87 0.91 8.49 -3.90
N ARG A 88 1.50 8.40 -5.10
CA ARG A 88 0.78 8.07 -6.32
C ARG A 88 0.56 6.56 -6.35
N ALA A 89 -0.65 6.12 -6.01
CA ALA A 89 -1.05 4.74 -6.23
C ALA A 89 -0.93 4.47 -7.73
N LYS A 90 -0.02 3.56 -8.13
CA LYS A 90 0.00 3.09 -9.52
C LYS A 90 -1.40 2.54 -9.84
N PRO A 91 -1.99 2.86 -11.00
CA PRO A 91 -3.26 2.26 -11.39
C PRO A 91 -3.12 0.73 -11.30
N LYS A 92 -4.09 0.07 -10.65
CA LYS A 92 -4.12 -1.39 -10.60
C LYS A 92 -4.24 -1.88 -12.04
N GLU A 93 -3.20 -2.54 -12.55
CA GLU A 93 -3.33 -3.34 -13.75
C GLU A 93 -4.44 -4.37 -13.50
N GLU A 94 -5.46 -4.34 -14.34
CA GLU A 94 -6.55 -5.31 -14.31
C GLU A 94 -5.92 -6.70 -14.46
N LYS A 95 -6.04 -7.51 -13.40
CA LYS A 95 -5.53 -8.88 -13.45
C LYS A 95 -6.32 -9.61 -14.53
N LYS A 96 -5.66 -9.95 -15.64
CA LYS A 96 -6.16 -10.86 -16.69
C LYS A 96 -6.96 -12.00 -16.07
N GLY A 97 -8.19 -12.18 -16.55
CA GLY A 97 -9.18 -13.07 -15.96
C GLY A 97 -8.70 -14.51 -15.89
N MET A 98 -9.32 -15.32 -15.01
CA MET A 98 -8.99 -16.74 -14.85
C MET A 98 -9.01 -17.50 -16.19
N LYS A 99 -9.90 -17.10 -17.10
CA LYS A 99 -10.06 -17.67 -18.45
C LYS A 99 -8.84 -17.44 -19.35
N GLU A 100 -8.24 -16.24 -19.34
CA GLU A 100 -7.01 -15.95 -20.10
C GLU A 100 -5.83 -16.73 -19.55
N ARG A 101 -5.71 -16.84 -18.22
CA ARG A 101 -4.66 -17.64 -17.57
C ARG A 101 -4.81 -19.14 -17.84
N LEU A 102 -6.04 -19.62 -18.01
CA LEU A 102 -6.34 -21.00 -18.36
C LEU A 102 -5.99 -21.28 -19.83
N MET A 103 -6.35 -20.37 -20.74
CA MET A 103 -5.97 -20.42 -22.17
C MET A 103 -4.45 -20.34 -22.37
N GLU A 104 -3.74 -19.54 -21.59
CA GLU A 104 -2.27 -19.45 -21.66
C GLU A 104 -1.57 -20.72 -21.17
N ARG A 105 -2.21 -21.45 -20.23
CA ARG A 105 -1.71 -22.74 -19.69
C ARG A 105 -2.03 -23.93 -20.59
N LEU A 106 -3.19 -23.92 -21.22
CA LEU A 106 -3.58 -24.87 -22.26
C LEU A 106 -2.86 -24.44 -23.55
N GLY A 107 -1.56 -24.74 -23.63
CA GLY A 107 -0.73 -24.34 -24.75
C GLY A 107 -1.30 -24.79 -26.12
N PRO A 108 -0.70 -24.32 -27.24
CA PRO A 108 -1.21 -24.52 -28.60
C PRO A 108 -1.43 -25.98 -29.01
N LYS A 109 -0.83 -26.95 -28.29
CA LYS A 109 -1.05 -28.38 -28.48
C LYS A 109 -2.44 -28.85 -28.07
N ALA A 110 -3.09 -28.23 -27.07
CA ALA A 110 -4.46 -28.57 -26.70
C ALA A 110 -5.45 -28.06 -27.75
N GLN A 111 -5.20 -26.86 -28.30
CA GLN A 111 -5.98 -26.28 -29.39
C GLN A 111 -5.82 -27.09 -30.68
N GLN A 112 -4.59 -27.48 -31.03
CA GLN A 112 -4.34 -28.35 -32.19
C GLN A 112 -4.96 -29.74 -32.01
N LYS A 113 -5.00 -30.27 -30.79
CA LYS A 113 -5.64 -31.55 -30.49
C LYS A 113 -7.16 -31.46 -30.59
N GLN A 114 -7.77 -30.39 -30.07
CA GLN A 114 -9.20 -30.12 -30.22
C GLN A 114 -9.59 -29.87 -31.70
N GLU A 115 -8.81 -29.10 -32.44
CA GLU A 115 -9.03 -28.88 -33.88
C GLU A 115 -8.82 -30.17 -34.70
N LEU A 116 -7.90 -31.06 -34.31
CA LEU A 116 -7.77 -32.37 -34.93
C LEU A 116 -8.96 -33.28 -34.58
N GLU A 117 -9.42 -33.25 -33.34
CA GLU A 117 -10.57 -34.05 -32.87
C GLU A 117 -11.87 -33.60 -33.56
N GLU A 118 -12.15 -32.29 -33.64
CA GLU A 118 -13.31 -31.75 -34.39
C GLU A 118 -13.21 -32.04 -35.89
N LYS A 119 -12.01 -32.02 -36.48
CA LYS A 119 -11.82 -32.41 -37.89
C LYS A 119 -11.96 -33.92 -38.13
N ILE A 120 -11.72 -34.75 -37.12
CA ILE A 120 -11.92 -36.20 -37.18
C ILE A 120 -13.41 -36.52 -37.01
N GLU A 121 -14.12 -35.86 -36.09
CA GLU A 121 -15.57 -35.99 -35.93
C GLU A 121 -16.33 -35.49 -37.15
N GLY A 122 -16.02 -34.30 -37.69
CA GLY A 122 -16.66 -33.79 -38.91
C GLY A 122 -16.43 -34.67 -40.14
N LYS A 123 -15.25 -35.30 -40.25
CA LYS A 123 -14.98 -36.31 -41.31
C LYS A 123 -15.65 -37.67 -41.07
N ALA A 124 -15.99 -37.99 -39.83
CA ALA A 124 -16.73 -39.21 -39.48
C ALA A 124 -18.23 -39.04 -39.74
N GLU A 125 -18.75 -37.82 -39.56
CA GLU A 125 -20.13 -37.45 -39.93
C GLU A 125 -20.31 -37.38 -41.46
N GLU A 126 -19.37 -36.78 -42.22
CA GLU A 126 -19.40 -36.76 -43.70
C GLU A 126 -19.26 -38.13 -44.38
N LYS A 127 -18.82 -39.17 -43.67
CA LYS A 127 -18.67 -40.54 -44.23
C LYS A 127 -19.86 -41.45 -43.99
N ASN A 128 -20.85 -41.01 -43.22
CA ASN A 128 -22.06 -41.76 -42.90
C ASN A 128 -23.31 -41.23 -43.63
N GLU A 129 -23.14 -40.32 -44.59
CA GLU A 129 -24.14 -39.90 -45.56
C GLU A 129 -23.71 -40.34 -46.98
#